data_AF-A0A929MQP1-F1
#
_entry.id   AF-A0A929MQP1-F1
#
_cell.length_a   1.000
_cell.length_b   1.000
_cell.length_c   1.000
_cell.angle_alpha   90.00
_cell.angle_beta   90.00
_cell.angle_gamma   90.00
#
_symmetry.space_group_name_H-M   'P 1'
#
loop_
_entity.id
_entity.type
_entity.pdbx_description
1 polymer ?
#
loop_
_entity_poly.entity_id
_entity_poly.type
_entity_poly.pdbx_seq_one_letter_code
_entity_poly.pdbx_strand_id
1 'polypeptide(L)'
;KSDAIDARTDLTQEEKDAAKAKLAEAASKAKDAIDAATTNTDVATEQGKGETAIAAINPVADAKPKAKAEVDKAADAKKSAIEADNTLTREEKDAAIKQVNDAAQAAKDAIDAATTNAEVDAATKLGLDGMNDFNPSSDTKSDAKDAIDAAAKAKIDALKARTDLNDADKAKAIAEVEELAQKAKDAIDQATSQAQVQALLDQALADIAAVNPAPSYVPCPDCDTKQQGLLPATGETSNQSFFSAAALAVLAGLGLVASGKRKDEEEPLS
;
A
#
# COMPACT_ATOMS: atom_id res chain seq x y z
N LYS A 1 18.21 -39.36 -26.06
CA LYS A 1 17.06 -38.41 -26.14
C LYS A 1 16.15 -38.51 -24.92
N SER A 2 15.76 -39.71 -24.47
CA SER A 2 15.01 -39.87 -23.21
C SER A 2 15.71 -39.20 -22.02
N ASP A 3 17.01 -39.47 -21.84
CA ASP A 3 17.79 -38.87 -20.73
C ASP A 3 17.79 -37.33 -20.76
N ALA A 4 17.75 -36.73 -21.96
CA ALA A 4 17.67 -35.28 -22.11
C ALA A 4 16.28 -34.73 -21.73
N ILE A 5 15.20 -35.51 -21.94
CA ILE A 5 13.86 -35.19 -21.44
C ILE A 5 13.83 -35.34 -19.92
N ASP A 6 14.46 -36.37 -19.37
CA ASP A 6 14.53 -36.60 -17.92
C ASP A 6 15.27 -35.49 -17.17
N ALA A 7 16.36 -34.99 -17.76
CA ALA A 7 17.17 -33.91 -17.20
C ALA A 7 16.46 -32.54 -17.17
N ARG A 8 15.33 -32.38 -17.87
CA ARG A 8 14.58 -31.11 -17.87
C ARG A 8 13.80 -30.93 -16.57
N THR A 9 14.18 -29.95 -15.77
CA THR A 9 13.56 -29.64 -14.47
C THR A 9 12.36 -28.71 -14.56
N ASP A 10 12.21 -28.04 -15.69
CA ASP A 10 11.08 -27.17 -16.01
C ASP A 10 9.81 -27.96 -16.40
N LEU A 11 9.97 -29.24 -16.78
CA LEU A 11 8.87 -30.15 -17.07
C LEU A 11 8.37 -30.88 -15.83
N THR A 12 7.06 -31.09 -15.75
CA THR A 12 6.47 -32.04 -14.81
C THR A 12 6.63 -33.49 -15.30
N GLN A 13 6.42 -34.45 -14.41
CA GLN A 13 6.50 -35.86 -14.76
C GLN A 13 5.52 -36.25 -15.86
N GLU A 14 4.30 -35.71 -15.83
CA GLU A 14 3.27 -35.95 -16.86
C GLU A 14 3.72 -35.44 -18.23
N GLU A 15 4.35 -34.27 -18.30
CA GLU A 15 4.89 -33.71 -19.54
C GLU A 15 6.07 -34.54 -20.06
N LYS A 16 6.94 -35.02 -19.17
CA LYS A 16 8.03 -35.94 -19.52
C LYS A 16 7.51 -37.25 -20.07
N ASP A 17 6.53 -37.86 -19.42
CA ASP A 17 5.95 -39.15 -19.81
C ASP A 17 5.27 -39.03 -21.17
N ALA A 18 4.51 -37.96 -21.41
CA ALA A 18 3.92 -37.67 -22.72
C ALA A 18 4.99 -37.50 -23.82
N ALA A 19 6.11 -36.84 -23.51
CA ALA A 19 7.21 -36.66 -24.45
C ALA A 19 7.94 -37.98 -24.75
N LYS A 20 8.15 -38.83 -23.74
CA LYS A 20 8.74 -40.17 -23.91
C LYS A 20 7.83 -41.10 -24.69
N ALA A 21 6.51 -41.02 -24.50
CA ALA A 21 5.55 -41.77 -25.30
C ALA A 21 5.67 -41.41 -26.80
N LYS A 22 5.73 -40.10 -27.12
CA LYS A 22 5.99 -39.63 -28.50
C LYS A 22 7.34 -40.10 -29.03
N LEU A 23 8.36 -40.13 -28.18
CA LEU A 23 9.69 -40.63 -28.54
C LEU A 23 9.68 -42.13 -28.87
N ALA A 24 8.99 -42.93 -28.06
CA ALA A 24 8.82 -44.36 -28.30
C ALA A 24 8.03 -44.63 -29.59
N GLU A 25 6.95 -43.87 -29.84
CA GLU A 25 6.16 -43.96 -31.06
C GLU A 25 7.00 -43.64 -32.31
N ALA A 26 7.77 -42.54 -32.28
CA ALA A 26 8.67 -42.18 -33.38
C ALA A 26 9.75 -43.25 -33.62
N ALA A 27 10.30 -43.82 -32.54
CA ALA A 27 11.29 -44.88 -32.63
C ALA A 27 10.72 -46.22 -33.13
N SER A 28 9.44 -46.52 -32.88
CA SER A 28 8.75 -47.68 -33.45
C SER A 28 8.52 -47.47 -34.94
N LYS A 29 7.91 -46.34 -35.32
CA LYS A 29 7.65 -45.99 -36.74
C LYS A 29 8.92 -46.02 -37.58
N ALA A 30 10.04 -45.53 -37.05
CA ALA A 30 11.33 -45.59 -37.73
C ALA A 30 11.82 -47.03 -37.96
N LYS A 31 11.69 -47.92 -36.95
CA LYS A 31 12.06 -49.33 -37.10
C LYS A 31 11.17 -50.04 -38.11
N ASP A 32 9.85 -49.84 -38.02
CA ASP A 32 8.89 -50.44 -38.94
C ASP A 32 9.15 -50.01 -40.39
N ALA A 33 9.53 -48.74 -40.61
CA ALA A 33 9.90 -48.23 -41.93
C ALA A 33 11.21 -48.82 -42.46
N ILE A 34 12.21 -49.00 -41.59
CA ILE A 34 13.49 -49.66 -41.93
C ILE A 34 13.27 -51.14 -42.26
N ASP A 35 12.47 -51.85 -41.46
CA ASP A 35 12.19 -53.27 -41.67
C ASP A 35 11.39 -53.52 -42.97
N ALA A 36 10.58 -52.54 -43.38
CA ALA A 36 9.84 -52.56 -44.64
C ALA A 36 10.69 -52.18 -45.87
N ALA A 37 11.90 -51.65 -45.68
CA ALA A 37 12.76 -51.19 -46.77
C ALA A 37 13.33 -52.38 -47.57
N THR A 38 13.29 -52.28 -48.90
CA THR A 38 13.68 -53.41 -49.79
C THR A 38 15.09 -53.32 -50.34
N THR A 39 15.73 -52.16 -50.20
CA THR A 39 17.10 -51.90 -50.68
C THR A 39 17.93 -51.19 -49.62
N ASN A 40 19.25 -51.28 -49.73
CA ASN A 40 20.16 -50.57 -48.82
C ASN A 40 20.00 -49.05 -48.90
N THR A 41 19.66 -48.52 -50.08
CA THR A 41 19.38 -47.08 -50.26
C THR A 41 18.12 -46.67 -49.51
N ASP A 42 17.08 -47.50 -49.55
CA ASP A 42 15.83 -47.25 -48.81
C ASP A 42 16.09 -47.31 -47.30
N VAL A 43 16.86 -48.31 -46.82
CA VAL A 43 17.25 -48.41 -45.40
C VAL A 43 17.94 -47.13 -44.93
N ALA A 44 18.94 -46.64 -45.66
CA ALA A 44 19.64 -45.39 -45.32
C ALA A 44 18.70 -44.18 -45.32
N THR A 45 17.75 -44.14 -46.26
CA THR A 45 16.76 -43.06 -46.37
C THR A 45 15.79 -43.07 -45.19
N GLU A 46 15.21 -44.22 -44.86
CA GLU A 46 14.27 -44.36 -43.75
C GLU A 46 14.96 -44.18 -42.38
N GLN A 47 16.23 -44.61 -42.25
CA GLN A 47 17.05 -44.28 -41.11
C GLN A 47 17.17 -42.76 -40.93
N GLY A 48 17.54 -42.02 -41.97
CA GLY A 48 17.68 -40.55 -41.90
C GLY A 48 16.37 -39.84 -41.54
N LYS A 49 15.23 -40.31 -42.06
CA LYS A 49 13.89 -39.82 -41.68
C LYS A 49 13.59 -40.09 -40.21
N GLY A 50 13.88 -41.31 -39.73
CA GLY A 50 13.70 -41.71 -38.34
C GLY A 50 14.53 -40.88 -37.38
N GLU A 51 15.82 -40.68 -37.69
CA GLU A 51 16.72 -39.81 -36.92
C GLU A 51 16.19 -38.37 -36.86
N THR A 52 15.73 -37.82 -37.99
CA THR A 52 15.14 -36.48 -38.07
C THR A 52 13.89 -36.36 -37.21
N ALA A 53 12.97 -37.33 -37.30
CA ALA A 53 11.73 -37.34 -36.52
C ALA A 53 12.00 -37.42 -35.01
N ILE A 54 12.93 -38.27 -34.58
CA ILE A 54 13.34 -38.39 -33.18
C ILE A 54 14.02 -37.10 -32.69
N ALA A 55 14.87 -36.48 -33.51
CA ALA A 55 15.55 -35.24 -33.17
C ALA A 55 14.58 -34.08 -32.95
N ALA A 56 13.52 -34.02 -33.77
CA ALA A 56 12.48 -32.98 -33.73
C ALA A 56 11.60 -33.01 -32.46
N ILE A 57 11.62 -34.09 -31.68
CA ILE A 57 10.86 -34.17 -30.43
C ILE A 57 11.52 -33.26 -29.40
N ASN A 58 10.88 -32.14 -29.09
CA ASN A 58 11.28 -31.25 -28.01
C ASN A 58 10.04 -30.90 -27.18
N PRO A 59 9.88 -31.45 -25.96
CA PRO A 59 8.75 -31.08 -25.11
C PRO A 59 8.76 -29.59 -24.76
N VAL A 60 7.59 -29.05 -24.45
CA VAL A 60 7.41 -27.67 -23.99
C VAL A 60 6.83 -27.73 -22.59
N ALA A 61 7.39 -26.97 -21.65
CA ALA A 61 6.82 -26.83 -20.32
C ALA A 61 5.59 -25.92 -20.37
N ASP A 62 4.48 -26.37 -19.78
CA ASP A 62 3.21 -25.64 -19.74
C ASP A 62 2.75 -25.41 -18.30
N ALA A 63 2.81 -26.45 -17.46
CA ALA A 63 2.25 -26.40 -16.09
C ALA A 63 2.92 -25.33 -15.21
N LYS A 64 4.25 -25.40 -15.04
CA LYS A 64 4.98 -24.43 -14.18
C LYS A 64 4.92 -22.99 -14.70
N PRO A 65 5.17 -22.69 -15.99
CA PRO A 65 5.07 -21.32 -16.50
C PRO A 65 3.67 -20.71 -16.31
N LYS A 66 2.61 -21.48 -16.56
CA LYS A 66 1.23 -21.04 -16.37
C LYS A 66 0.92 -20.74 -14.91
N ALA A 67 1.32 -21.63 -13.99
CA ALA A 67 1.16 -21.43 -12.56
C ALA A 67 1.84 -20.15 -12.06
N LYS A 68 3.09 -19.89 -12.50
CA LYS A 68 3.82 -18.67 -12.13
C LYS A 68 3.13 -17.41 -12.64
N ALA A 69 2.56 -17.44 -13.83
CA ALA A 69 1.82 -16.31 -14.38
C ALA A 69 0.56 -15.98 -13.56
N GLU A 70 -0.15 -16.99 -13.05
CA GLU A 70 -1.28 -16.79 -12.14
C GLU A 70 -0.84 -16.16 -10.80
N VAL A 71 0.28 -16.62 -10.24
CA VAL A 71 0.87 -16.00 -9.03
C VAL A 71 1.24 -14.54 -9.28
N ASP A 72 1.88 -14.22 -10.41
CA ASP A 72 2.23 -12.85 -10.77
C ASP A 72 1.00 -11.95 -10.87
N LYS A 73 -0.03 -12.41 -11.58
CA LYS A 73 -1.29 -11.69 -11.73
C LYS A 73 -1.96 -11.41 -10.38
N ALA A 74 -1.99 -12.39 -9.48
CA ALA A 74 -2.56 -12.22 -8.15
C ALA A 74 -1.74 -11.24 -7.29
N ALA A 75 -0.41 -11.32 -7.35
CA ALA A 75 0.47 -10.39 -6.65
C ALA A 75 0.27 -8.95 -7.14
N ASP A 76 0.19 -8.74 -8.46
CA ASP A 76 -0.05 -7.42 -9.04
C ASP A 76 -1.42 -6.85 -8.67
N ALA A 77 -2.46 -7.68 -8.67
CA ALA A 77 -3.79 -7.29 -8.22
C ALA A 77 -3.78 -6.86 -6.73
N LYS A 78 -3.10 -7.64 -5.87
CA LYS A 78 -3.01 -7.34 -4.44
C LYS A 78 -2.22 -6.06 -4.16
N LYS A 79 -1.07 -5.87 -4.81
CA LYS A 79 -0.29 -4.62 -4.74
C LYS A 79 -1.11 -3.42 -5.18
N SER A 80 -1.87 -3.54 -6.27
CA SER A 80 -2.74 -2.46 -6.75
C SER A 80 -3.82 -2.10 -5.74
N ALA A 81 -4.40 -3.09 -5.06
CA ALA A 81 -5.40 -2.87 -4.00
C ALA A 81 -4.78 -2.15 -2.79
N ILE A 82 -3.59 -2.57 -2.34
CA ILE A 82 -2.83 -1.89 -1.26
C ILE A 82 -2.55 -0.44 -1.64
N GLU A 83 -2.15 -0.19 -2.89
CA GLU A 83 -1.80 1.15 -3.34
C GLU A 83 -2.99 2.09 -3.43
N ALA A 84 -4.18 1.55 -3.71
CA ALA A 84 -5.44 2.28 -3.70
C ALA A 84 -6.01 2.53 -2.29
N ASP A 85 -5.52 1.84 -1.26
CA ASP A 85 -6.00 2.00 0.11
C ASP A 85 -5.49 3.31 0.72
N ASN A 86 -6.36 4.30 0.89
CA ASN A 86 -6.00 5.61 1.44
C ASN A 86 -5.98 5.66 2.96
N THR A 87 -6.38 4.57 3.63
CA THR A 87 -6.24 4.47 5.08
C THR A 87 -4.78 4.27 5.47
N LEU A 88 -4.00 3.60 4.62
CA LEU A 88 -2.58 3.34 4.83
C LEU A 88 -1.72 4.56 4.52
N THR A 89 -0.69 4.76 5.32
CA THR A 89 0.46 5.62 5.03
C THR A 89 1.39 4.98 3.99
N ARG A 90 2.28 5.77 3.39
CA ARG A 90 3.24 5.27 2.41
C ARG A 90 4.13 4.16 2.98
N GLU A 91 4.59 4.33 4.20
CA GLU A 91 5.46 3.38 4.88
C GLU A 91 4.74 2.04 5.16
N GLU A 92 3.47 2.09 5.55
CA GLU A 92 2.64 0.88 5.73
C GLU A 92 2.39 0.18 4.38
N LYS A 93 2.13 0.93 3.31
CA LYS A 93 2.01 0.39 1.93
C LYS A 93 3.28 -0.30 1.47
N ASP A 94 4.43 0.33 1.65
CA ASP A 94 5.72 -0.22 1.25
C ASP A 94 6.04 -1.53 1.99
N ALA A 95 5.76 -1.58 3.30
CA ALA A 95 5.89 -2.81 4.08
C ALA A 95 4.95 -3.91 3.59
N ALA A 96 3.69 -3.58 3.30
CA ALA A 96 2.69 -4.51 2.81
C ALA A 96 3.02 -5.05 1.42
N ILE A 97 3.44 -4.19 0.48
CA ILE A 97 3.90 -4.59 -0.86
C ILE A 97 5.10 -5.52 -0.76
N LYS A 98 6.04 -5.25 0.14
CA LYS A 98 7.17 -6.14 0.36
C LYS A 98 6.71 -7.55 0.76
N GLN A 99 5.76 -7.65 1.69
CA GLN A 99 5.21 -8.95 2.11
C GLN A 99 4.49 -9.68 0.98
N VAL A 100 3.76 -8.97 0.12
CA VAL A 100 3.15 -9.57 -1.08
C VAL A 100 4.21 -10.11 -2.05
N ASN A 101 5.28 -9.35 -2.29
CA ASN A 101 6.38 -9.80 -3.15
C ASN A 101 7.09 -11.03 -2.57
N ASP A 102 7.36 -11.03 -1.26
CA ASP A 102 7.98 -12.16 -0.56
C ASP A 102 7.09 -13.43 -0.67
N ALA A 103 5.77 -13.29 -0.49
CA ALA A 103 4.81 -14.38 -0.63
C ALA A 103 4.72 -14.91 -2.08
N ALA A 104 4.69 -14.02 -3.06
CA ALA A 104 4.68 -14.39 -4.48
C ALA A 104 5.96 -15.15 -4.86
N GLN A 105 7.12 -14.71 -4.36
CA GLN A 105 8.39 -15.40 -4.60
C GLN A 105 8.39 -16.80 -3.97
N ALA A 106 7.95 -16.93 -2.71
CA ALA A 106 7.86 -18.22 -2.04
C ALA A 106 6.94 -19.20 -2.79
N ALA A 107 5.82 -18.73 -3.35
CA ALA A 107 4.94 -19.53 -4.18
C ALA A 107 5.62 -20.00 -5.48
N LYS A 108 6.37 -19.12 -6.15
CA LYS A 108 7.12 -19.48 -7.37
C LYS A 108 8.22 -20.50 -7.09
N ASP A 109 8.92 -20.35 -5.97
CA ASP A 109 9.96 -21.30 -5.55
C ASP A 109 9.35 -22.69 -5.28
N ALA A 110 8.17 -22.74 -4.66
CA ALA A 110 7.43 -23.98 -4.46
C ALA A 110 6.97 -24.61 -5.79
N ILE A 111 6.50 -23.81 -6.75
CA ILE A 111 6.15 -24.26 -8.11
C ILE A 111 7.39 -24.81 -8.84
N ASP A 112 8.55 -24.18 -8.67
CA ASP A 112 9.80 -24.66 -9.26
C ASP A 112 10.25 -26.01 -8.68
N ALA A 113 10.08 -26.20 -7.37
CA ALA A 113 10.39 -27.44 -6.68
C ALA A 113 9.41 -28.58 -7.01
N ALA A 114 8.18 -28.27 -7.43
CA ALA A 114 7.17 -29.26 -7.77
C ALA A 114 7.62 -30.17 -8.93
N THR A 115 7.29 -31.46 -8.85
CA THR A 115 7.68 -32.48 -9.83
C THR A 115 6.50 -32.98 -10.66
N THR A 116 5.28 -32.86 -10.14
CA THR A 116 4.03 -33.28 -10.80
C THR A 116 3.09 -32.10 -11.01
N ASN A 117 2.12 -32.26 -11.92
CA ASN A 117 1.06 -31.26 -12.10
C ASN A 117 0.28 -31.01 -10.81
N ALA A 118 0.00 -32.06 -10.03
CA ALA A 118 -0.74 -31.95 -8.77
C ALA A 118 0.02 -31.11 -7.72
N GLU A 119 1.35 -31.26 -7.64
CA GLU A 119 2.19 -30.43 -6.76
C GLU A 119 2.26 -28.98 -7.23
N VAL A 120 2.31 -28.74 -8.55
CA VAL A 120 2.24 -27.39 -9.13
C VAL A 120 0.91 -26.71 -8.75
N ASP A 121 -0.21 -27.42 -8.90
CA ASP A 121 -1.53 -26.90 -8.54
C ASP A 121 -1.65 -26.61 -7.04
N ALA A 122 -1.13 -27.51 -6.19
CA ALA A 122 -1.13 -27.33 -4.75
C ALA A 122 -0.27 -26.12 -4.31
N ALA A 123 0.93 -25.98 -4.86
CA ALA A 123 1.82 -24.85 -4.59
C ALA A 123 1.19 -23.53 -5.05
N THR A 124 0.58 -23.52 -6.23
CA THR A 124 -0.15 -22.36 -6.76
C THR A 124 -1.28 -21.96 -5.81
N LYS A 125 -2.13 -22.92 -5.43
CA LYS A 125 -3.26 -22.66 -4.53
C LYS A 125 -2.81 -22.08 -3.19
N LEU A 126 -1.80 -22.68 -2.55
CA LEU A 126 -1.27 -22.19 -1.28
C LEU A 126 -0.73 -20.76 -1.40
N GLY A 127 -0.01 -20.46 -2.49
CA GLY A 127 0.51 -19.12 -2.75
C GLY A 127 -0.60 -18.08 -2.94
N LEU A 128 -1.64 -18.44 -3.71
CA LEU A 128 -2.79 -17.56 -3.93
C LEU A 128 -3.58 -17.29 -2.65
N ASP A 129 -3.86 -18.34 -1.86
CA ASP A 129 -4.58 -18.21 -0.60
C ASP A 129 -3.79 -17.31 0.38
N GLY A 130 -2.49 -17.53 0.52
CA GLY A 130 -1.63 -16.72 1.40
C GLY A 130 -1.60 -15.23 1.03
N MET A 131 -1.57 -14.90 -0.26
CA MET A 131 -1.64 -13.49 -0.72
C MET A 131 -3.05 -12.90 -0.54
N ASN A 132 -4.09 -13.69 -0.71
CA ASN A 132 -5.47 -13.22 -0.58
C ASN A 132 -5.81 -12.89 0.87
N ASP A 133 -5.42 -13.77 1.80
CA ASP A 133 -5.66 -13.64 3.25
C ASP A 133 -4.83 -12.53 3.90
N PHE A 134 -3.76 -12.08 3.25
CA PHE A 134 -2.96 -10.97 3.73
C PHE A 134 -3.74 -9.66 3.74
N ASN A 135 -3.87 -9.01 4.90
CA ASN A 135 -4.45 -7.68 5.01
C ASN A 135 -3.49 -6.76 5.81
N PRO A 136 -3.04 -5.63 5.26
CA PRO A 136 -2.18 -4.71 6.00
C PRO A 136 -2.94 -4.06 7.17
N SER A 137 -2.23 -3.76 8.26
CA SER A 137 -2.78 -2.95 9.36
C SER A 137 -2.70 -1.45 9.03
N SER A 138 -3.61 -0.67 9.62
CA SER A 138 -3.83 0.76 9.33
C SER A 138 -3.94 1.53 10.65
N ASP A 139 -2.88 1.41 11.43
CA ASP A 139 -2.89 1.77 12.85
C ASP A 139 -2.46 3.24 13.04
N THR A 140 -1.53 3.74 12.21
CA THR A 140 -0.94 5.07 12.40
C THR A 140 -1.99 6.19 12.40
N LYS A 141 -2.92 6.18 11.44
CA LYS A 141 -3.98 7.21 11.35
C LYS A 141 -5.05 7.03 12.42
N SER A 142 -5.42 5.79 12.75
CA SER A 142 -6.48 5.52 13.72
C SER A 142 -6.03 5.89 15.13
N ASP A 143 -4.83 5.48 15.54
CA ASP A 143 -4.21 5.82 16.83
C ASP A 143 -4.10 7.34 17.04
N ALA A 144 -3.71 8.08 16.00
CA ALA A 144 -3.60 9.53 16.06
C ALA A 144 -4.96 10.22 16.28
N LYS A 145 -6.03 9.72 15.64
CA LYS A 145 -7.38 10.26 15.84
C LYS A 145 -7.92 9.95 17.24
N ASP A 146 -7.66 8.75 17.75
CA ASP A 146 -8.03 8.36 19.11
C ASP A 146 -7.34 9.24 20.16
N ALA A 147 -6.06 9.56 19.94
CA ALA A 147 -5.31 10.50 20.79
C ALA A 147 -5.91 11.92 20.78
N ILE A 148 -6.34 12.41 19.60
CA ILE A 148 -7.02 13.71 19.47
C ILE A 148 -8.36 13.70 20.21
N ASP A 149 -9.16 12.65 20.06
CA ASP A 149 -10.46 12.53 20.74
C ASP A 149 -10.28 12.50 22.26
N ALA A 150 -9.27 11.77 22.76
CA ALA A 150 -8.93 11.76 24.17
C ALA A 150 -8.50 13.15 24.68
N ALA A 151 -7.67 13.87 23.93
CA ALA A 151 -7.21 15.21 24.29
C ALA A 151 -8.36 16.24 24.28
N ALA A 152 -9.20 16.22 23.25
CA ALA A 152 -10.37 17.07 23.11
C ALA A 152 -11.34 16.84 24.28
N LYS A 153 -11.63 15.57 24.60
CA LYS A 153 -12.47 15.20 25.74
C LYS A 153 -11.92 15.75 27.06
N ALA A 154 -10.64 15.53 27.35
CA ALA A 154 -10.00 16.02 28.56
C ALA A 154 -10.08 17.55 28.66
N LYS A 155 -9.87 18.25 27.54
CA LYS A 155 -9.95 19.71 27.49
C LYS A 155 -11.36 20.24 27.72
N ILE A 156 -12.37 19.63 27.10
CA ILE A 156 -13.78 19.97 27.30
C ILE A 156 -14.19 19.77 28.76
N ASP A 157 -13.77 18.67 29.38
CA ASP A 157 -14.06 18.39 30.79
C ASP A 157 -13.41 19.45 31.72
N ALA A 158 -12.19 19.88 31.41
CA ALA A 158 -11.51 20.98 32.13
C ALA A 158 -12.22 22.34 31.95
N LEU A 159 -12.69 22.66 30.74
CA LEU A 159 -13.45 23.90 30.46
C LEU A 159 -14.79 23.93 31.21
N LYS A 160 -15.50 22.79 31.27
CA LYS A 160 -16.75 22.66 32.04
C LYS A 160 -16.55 22.91 33.53
N ALA A 161 -15.43 22.43 34.07
CA ALA A 161 -15.07 22.55 35.48
C ALA A 161 -14.67 23.98 35.91
N ARG A 162 -14.32 24.87 34.97
CA ARG A 162 -14.00 26.26 35.31
C ARG A 162 -15.19 26.99 35.93
N THR A 163 -14.97 27.63 37.07
CA THR A 163 -16.01 28.37 37.81
C THR A 163 -16.02 29.86 37.52
N ASP A 164 -14.97 30.37 36.88
CA ASP A 164 -14.79 31.78 36.55
C ASP A 164 -15.39 32.15 35.18
N LEU A 165 -15.74 31.16 34.35
CA LEU A 165 -16.42 31.34 33.06
C LEU A 165 -17.94 31.26 33.21
N ASN A 166 -18.65 32.10 32.45
CA ASN A 166 -20.09 31.93 32.22
C ASN A 166 -20.38 30.84 31.17
N ASP A 167 -21.64 30.44 31.05
CA ASP A 167 -22.05 29.35 30.14
C ASP A 167 -21.80 29.67 28.67
N ALA A 168 -21.90 30.95 28.26
CA ALA A 168 -21.66 31.36 26.88
C ALA A 168 -20.17 31.26 26.50
N ASP A 169 -19.26 31.65 27.40
CA ASP A 169 -17.82 31.52 27.20
C ASP A 169 -17.39 30.05 27.20
N LYS A 170 -17.98 29.23 28.08
CA LYS A 170 -17.77 27.77 28.06
C LYS A 170 -18.23 27.16 26.73
N ALA A 171 -19.43 27.50 26.27
CA ALA A 171 -19.98 26.96 25.03
C ALA A 171 -19.10 27.32 23.81
N LYS A 172 -18.61 28.56 23.73
CA LYS A 172 -17.69 28.99 22.66
C LYS A 172 -16.38 28.21 22.67
N ALA A 173 -15.74 28.08 23.83
CA ALA A 173 -14.48 27.37 23.94
C ALA A 173 -14.61 25.85 23.71
N ILE A 174 -15.73 25.25 24.11
CA ILE A 174 -16.03 23.84 23.80
C ILE A 174 -16.19 23.66 22.28
N ALA A 175 -16.95 24.54 21.62
CA ALA A 175 -17.12 24.49 20.17
C ALA A 175 -15.80 24.66 19.42
N GLU A 176 -14.90 25.53 19.91
CA GLU A 176 -13.55 25.70 19.35
C GLU A 176 -12.72 24.41 19.48
N VAL A 177 -12.74 23.73 20.63
CA VAL A 177 -12.05 22.44 20.81
C VAL A 177 -12.61 21.38 19.86
N GLU A 178 -13.93 21.27 19.73
CA GLU A 178 -14.57 20.32 18.82
C GLU A 178 -14.21 20.59 17.36
N GLU A 179 -14.16 21.87 16.95
CA GLU A 179 -13.77 22.28 15.60
C GLU A 179 -12.30 21.97 15.31
N LEU A 180 -11.39 22.28 16.24
CA LEU A 180 -9.96 21.96 16.12
C LEU A 180 -9.73 20.45 16.02
N ALA A 181 -10.38 19.66 16.88
CA ALA A 181 -10.30 18.21 16.83
C ALA A 181 -10.79 17.67 15.49
N GLN A 182 -11.91 18.17 14.96
CA GLN A 182 -12.42 17.72 13.66
C GLN A 182 -11.48 18.08 12.51
N LYS A 183 -10.99 19.32 12.46
CA LYS A 183 -10.02 19.77 11.45
C LYS A 183 -8.75 18.94 11.45
N ALA A 184 -8.24 18.59 12.63
CA ALA A 184 -7.05 17.74 12.75
C ALA A 184 -7.31 16.32 12.23
N LYS A 185 -8.47 15.73 12.56
CA LYS A 185 -8.87 14.40 12.05
C LYS A 185 -8.99 14.40 10.51
N ASP A 186 -9.59 15.43 9.93
CA ASP A 186 -9.72 15.60 8.48
C ASP A 186 -8.34 15.77 7.80
N ALA A 187 -7.39 16.44 8.47
CA ALA A 187 -6.02 16.58 7.98
C ALA A 187 -5.25 15.25 8.06
N ILE A 188 -5.42 14.47 9.13
CA ILE A 188 -4.83 13.14 9.28
C ILE A 188 -5.34 12.17 8.21
N ASP A 189 -6.63 12.25 7.86
CA ASP A 189 -7.18 11.46 6.75
C ASP A 189 -6.45 11.72 5.43
N GLN A 190 -6.04 12.96 5.19
CA GLN A 190 -5.31 13.39 4.00
C GLN A 190 -3.79 13.17 4.07
N ALA A 191 -3.25 12.87 5.26
CA ALA A 191 -1.83 12.64 5.43
C ALA A 191 -1.38 11.40 4.64
N THR A 192 -0.23 11.48 3.99
CA THR A 192 0.29 10.39 3.15
C THR A 192 1.46 9.66 3.78
N SER A 193 2.11 10.23 4.81
CA SER A 193 3.22 9.60 5.52
C SER A 193 3.03 9.59 7.02
N GLN A 194 3.68 8.65 7.71
CA GLN A 194 3.66 8.59 9.17
C GLN A 194 4.21 9.87 9.80
N ALA A 195 5.25 10.48 9.22
CA ALA A 195 5.82 11.74 9.69
C ALA A 195 4.82 12.91 9.61
N GLN A 196 3.99 12.96 8.56
CA GLN A 196 2.93 13.95 8.45
C GLN A 196 1.82 13.71 9.48
N VAL A 197 1.41 12.46 9.69
CA VAL A 197 0.45 12.11 10.74
C VAL A 197 0.95 12.56 12.11
N GLN A 198 2.21 12.28 12.44
CA GLN A 198 2.81 12.70 13.71
C GLN A 198 2.84 14.22 13.86
N ALA A 199 3.26 14.95 12.83
CA ALA A 199 3.30 16.41 12.89
C ALA A 199 1.90 17.04 13.08
N LEU A 200 0.88 16.48 12.42
CA LEU A 200 -0.51 16.90 12.58
C LEU A 200 -1.05 16.58 13.97
N LEU A 201 -0.72 15.40 14.51
CA LEU A 201 -1.06 15.03 15.88
C LEU A 201 -0.45 15.99 16.88
N ASP A 202 0.86 16.25 16.79
CA ASP A 202 1.57 17.16 17.70
C ASP A 202 0.97 18.57 17.66
N GLN A 203 0.68 19.08 16.46
CA GLN A 203 0.03 20.37 16.28
C GLN A 203 -1.38 20.40 16.89
N ALA A 204 -2.19 19.37 16.63
CA ALA A 204 -3.55 19.28 17.15
C ALA A 204 -3.58 19.25 18.69
N LEU A 205 -2.68 18.48 19.31
CA LEU A 205 -2.55 18.43 20.77
C LEU A 205 -2.14 19.79 21.34
N ALA A 206 -1.24 20.51 20.68
CA ALA A 206 -0.84 21.85 21.08
C ALA A 206 -1.99 22.87 20.97
N ASP A 207 -2.73 22.86 19.86
CA ASP A 207 -3.86 23.77 19.61
C ASP A 207 -5.00 23.53 20.61
N ILE A 208 -5.38 22.26 20.83
CA ILE A 208 -6.38 21.89 21.83
C ILE A 208 -5.94 22.33 23.24
N ALA A 209 -4.67 22.11 23.58
CA ALA A 209 -4.14 22.53 24.88
C ALA A 209 -4.19 24.06 25.06
N ALA A 210 -3.97 24.82 23.99
CA ALA A 210 -3.94 26.28 23.99
C ALA A 210 -5.32 26.95 24.22
N VAL A 211 -6.44 26.25 23.97
CA VAL A 211 -7.79 26.83 24.17
C VAL A 211 -8.02 27.20 25.64
N ASN A 212 -7.87 28.46 25.99
CA ASN A 212 -8.03 28.92 27.36
C ASN A 212 -8.69 30.31 27.38
N PRO A 213 -10.04 30.38 27.36
CA PRO A 213 -10.75 31.65 27.26
C PRO A 213 -10.57 32.48 28.54
N ALA A 214 -10.42 33.79 28.38
CA ALA A 214 -10.55 34.72 29.50
C ALA A 214 -12.04 34.87 29.88
N PRO A 215 -12.38 35.06 31.17
CA PRO A 215 -13.76 35.32 31.56
C PRO A 215 -14.23 36.65 30.94
N SER A 216 -15.36 36.63 30.24
CA SER A 216 -15.97 37.88 29.81
C SER A 216 -16.47 38.65 31.02
N TYR A 217 -16.11 39.92 31.11
CA TYR A 217 -16.61 40.80 32.16
C TYR A 217 -18.10 40.99 31.91
N VAL A 218 -18.94 40.50 32.82
CA VAL A 218 -20.35 40.90 32.88
C VAL A 218 -20.33 42.21 33.68
N PRO A 219 -20.57 43.39 33.05
CA PRO A 219 -20.75 44.60 33.82
C PRO A 219 -21.98 44.38 34.68
N CYS A 220 -21.76 44.28 35.99
CA CYS A 220 -22.82 44.10 36.95
C CYS A 220 -23.74 45.33 36.89
N PRO A 221 -25.01 45.20 36.46
CA PRO A 221 -25.89 46.35 36.24
C PRO A 221 -26.21 47.14 37.52
N ASP A 222 -25.93 46.56 38.70
CA ASP A 222 -26.27 47.12 40.02
C ASP A 222 -25.08 47.25 40.99
N CYS A 223 -23.85 46.92 40.57
CA CYS A 223 -22.68 46.98 41.46
C CYS A 223 -22.20 48.42 41.74
N ASP A 224 -22.77 49.43 41.09
CA ASP A 224 -22.37 50.85 41.19
C ASP A 224 -23.17 51.66 42.23
N THR A 225 -24.11 51.05 42.96
CA THR A 225 -24.93 51.79 43.95
C THR A 225 -24.25 51.98 45.31
N LYS A 226 -22.99 51.53 45.49
CA LYS A 226 -22.19 51.81 46.70
C LYS A 226 -20.98 52.74 46.50
N GLN A 227 -20.84 53.37 45.34
CA GLN A 227 -19.91 54.50 45.14
C GLN A 227 -20.59 55.65 44.39
N GLN A 228 -21.74 56.12 44.90
CA GLN A 228 -22.28 57.40 44.43
C GLN A 228 -21.70 58.56 45.25
N GLY A 229 -20.72 59.22 44.64
CA GLY A 229 -20.17 60.49 45.07
C GLY A 229 -19.47 61.21 43.92
N LEU A 230 -20.27 61.87 43.07
CA LEU A 230 -19.97 63.03 42.20
C LEU A 230 -19.50 62.81 40.72
N LEU A 231 -20.48 62.97 39.82
CA LEU A 231 -20.52 63.84 38.61
C LEU A 231 -19.74 63.47 37.32
N PRO A 232 -20.16 64.00 36.12
CA PRO A 232 -20.41 63.19 34.93
C PRO A 232 -19.51 63.44 33.69
N ALA A 233 -19.70 62.52 32.72
CA ALA A 233 -19.63 62.64 31.25
C ALA A 233 -18.30 63.02 30.57
N THR A 234 -17.82 62.16 29.66
CA THR A 234 -17.99 62.28 28.19
C THR A 234 -17.14 61.22 27.47
N GLY A 235 -17.61 60.74 26.31
CA GLY A 235 -16.68 60.36 25.23
C GLY A 235 -16.54 58.88 24.87
N GLU A 236 -17.38 58.47 23.93
CA GLU A 236 -17.05 57.63 22.77
C GLU A 236 -16.69 56.13 22.92
N THR A 237 -17.58 55.36 22.31
CA THR A 237 -17.48 53.97 21.87
C THR A 237 -16.38 53.78 20.83
N SER A 238 -15.47 52.82 21.04
CA SER A 238 -14.95 51.96 19.96
C SER A 238 -14.19 50.78 20.56
N ASN A 239 -14.88 49.68 20.82
CA ASN A 239 -14.22 48.41 21.15
C ASN A 239 -14.03 47.64 19.84
N GLN A 240 -12.85 47.81 19.25
CA GLN A 240 -12.43 46.99 18.12
C GLN A 240 -12.20 45.58 18.61
N SER A 241 -12.99 44.66 18.05
CA SER A 241 -12.81 43.23 18.12
C SER A 241 -11.39 42.85 17.68
N PHE A 242 -10.51 42.58 18.64
CA PHE A 242 -9.32 41.79 18.42
C PHE A 242 -9.74 40.33 18.29
N PHE A 243 -10.31 39.97 17.14
CA PHE A 243 -10.20 38.61 16.67
C PHE A 243 -8.72 38.41 16.36
N SER A 244 -7.99 37.82 17.30
CA SER A 244 -6.67 37.29 17.02
C SER A 244 -6.90 36.12 16.07
N ALA A 245 -6.87 36.42 14.78
CA ALA A 245 -6.76 35.43 13.73
C ALA A 245 -5.43 34.71 13.96
N ALA A 246 -5.47 33.59 14.67
CA ALA A 246 -4.47 32.56 14.49
C ALA A 246 -4.58 32.16 13.02
N ALA A 247 -3.70 32.72 12.21
CA ALA A 247 -3.55 32.37 10.82
C ALA A 247 -3.17 30.90 10.76
N LEU A 248 -4.19 30.04 10.62
CA LEU A 248 -4.06 28.68 10.15
C LEU A 248 -3.51 28.78 8.73
N ALA A 249 -2.18 28.75 8.64
CA ALA A 249 -1.48 28.56 7.39
C ALA A 249 -1.93 27.20 6.84
N VAL A 250 -2.84 27.25 5.87
CA VAL A 250 -3.10 26.15 4.96
C VAL A 250 -1.74 25.83 4.30
N LEU A 251 -1.05 24.82 4.83
CA LEU A 251 0.10 24.19 4.19
C LEU A 251 -0.40 23.43 2.96
N ALA A 252 -0.77 24.19 1.93
CA ALA A 252 -0.85 23.70 0.58
C ALA A 252 0.55 23.21 0.17
N GLY A 253 0.61 21.97 -0.29
CA GLY A 253 1.85 21.24 -0.53
C GLY A 253 2.85 21.98 -1.41
N LEU A 254 4.11 21.99 -0.96
CA LEU A 254 5.26 22.22 -1.82
C LEU A 254 5.96 20.86 -2.02
N GLY A 255 5.59 20.18 -3.10
CA GLY A 255 6.39 19.11 -3.68
C GLY A 255 7.66 19.73 -4.29
N LEU A 256 8.80 19.57 -3.60
CA LEU A 256 10.11 19.90 -4.14
C LEU A 256 10.65 18.66 -4.91
N VAL A 257 10.35 18.57 -6.20
CA VAL A 257 10.94 17.55 -7.09
C VAL A 257 12.31 18.04 -7.56
N ALA A 258 13.37 17.40 -7.07
CA ALA A 258 14.73 17.56 -7.56
C ALA A 258 14.94 16.70 -8.83
N SER A 259 14.80 17.32 -10.01
CA SER A 259 15.21 16.70 -11.28
C SER A 259 16.64 17.10 -11.64
N GLY A 260 17.60 16.33 -11.14
CA GLY A 260 18.99 16.40 -11.62
C GLY A 260 19.18 15.59 -12.90
N LYS A 261 19.21 16.24 -14.07
CA LYS A 261 19.95 15.78 -15.27
C LYS A 261 19.92 16.82 -16.40
N ARG A 262 21.05 17.49 -16.63
CA ARG A 262 21.49 18.06 -17.92
C ARG A 262 22.98 17.74 -18.01
N LYS A 263 23.32 16.73 -18.82
CA LYS A 263 23.85 16.87 -20.20
C LYS A 263 25.31 17.30 -20.16
N ASP A 264 26.19 16.31 -20.07
CA ASP A 264 27.56 16.45 -20.52
C ASP A 264 27.50 16.47 -22.06
N GLU A 265 27.75 17.65 -22.63
CA GLU A 265 28.00 17.81 -24.06
C GLU A 265 29.46 17.43 -24.32
N GLU A 266 29.66 16.49 -25.25
CA GLU A 266 30.95 16.10 -25.78
C GLU A 266 31.63 17.28 -26.48
N GLU A 267 32.91 17.50 -26.15
CA GLU A 267 33.83 18.35 -26.91
C GLU A 267 34.16 17.73 -28.28
N PRO A 268 34.38 18.54 -29.33
CA PRO A 268 34.95 18.07 -30.58
C PRO A 268 36.49 18.21 -30.54
N LEU A 269 37.21 17.12 -30.84
CA LEU A 269 38.63 17.18 -31.16
C LEU A 269 38.89 16.65 -32.57
N SER A 270 39.38 17.60 -33.39
CA SER A 270 40.32 17.53 -34.54
C SER A 270 40.40 16.26 -35.37
#